data_AF-A0A5D0RIR7-F1
#
_entry.id   AF-A0A5D0RIR7-F1
#
_cell.length_a   1.000
_cell.length_b   1.000
_cell.length_c   1.000
_cell.angle_alpha   90.00
_cell.angle_beta   90.00
_cell.angle_gamma   90.00
#
_symmetry.space_group_name_H-M   'P 1'
#
loop_
_entity.id
_entity.type
_entity.pdbx_description
1 polymer ?
#
loop_
_entity_poly.entity_id
_entity_poly.type
_entity_poly.pdbx_seq_one_letter_code
_entity_poly.pdbx_strand_id
1 'polypeptide(L)'
;MAAKRRNQPARPRLAPVLGHPGRLRPGTRRLTLLILTFVLVFVLSMAHDEIVAELVAAGWIAPSKAWLGEIAFGLALFVVWGWLTLMLVQLVKARTENEIGGASGTRGAPGKDAE
;
A
#
# COMPACT_ATOMS: atom_id res chain seq x y z
N MET A 1 51.10 22.72 29.51
CA MET A 1 50.87 21.38 28.91
C MET A 1 49.41 21.00 29.16
N ALA A 2 48.53 21.19 28.17
CA ALA A 2 47.08 20.98 28.33
C ALA A 2 46.67 19.60 27.80
N ALA A 3 46.13 18.76 28.69
CA ALA A 3 45.69 17.41 28.38
C ALA A 3 44.38 17.41 27.57
N LYS A 4 44.47 16.95 26.32
CA LYS A 4 43.35 16.78 25.38
C LYS A 4 42.46 15.63 25.87
N ARG A 5 41.34 15.93 26.54
CA ARG A 5 40.31 14.93 26.88
C ARG A 5 39.68 14.39 25.59
N ARG A 6 39.90 13.09 25.33
CA ARG A 6 39.27 12.37 24.22
C ARG A 6 37.78 12.19 24.52
N ASN A 7 36.92 12.90 23.79
CA ASN A 7 35.49 12.60 23.68
C ASN A 7 35.34 11.23 23.02
N GLN A 8 34.89 10.22 23.76
CA GLN A 8 34.36 9.00 23.17
C GLN A 8 32.95 9.28 22.66
N PRO A 9 32.63 9.04 21.37
CA PRO A 9 31.25 9.10 20.92
C PRO A 9 30.49 7.92 21.51
N ALA A 10 29.45 8.22 22.29
CA ALA A 10 28.50 7.24 22.78
C ALA A 10 27.90 6.49 21.59
N ARG A 11 28.14 5.18 21.49
CA ARG A 11 27.51 4.32 20.49
C ARG A 11 26.01 4.30 20.76
N PRO A 12 25.14 4.72 19.82
CA PRO A 12 23.70 4.55 20.00
C PRO A 12 23.42 3.05 19.99
N ARG A 13 22.98 2.52 21.14
CA ARG A 13 22.44 1.17 21.22
C ARG A 13 21.16 1.16 20.38
N LEU A 14 21.22 0.54 19.21
CA LEU A 14 20.07 0.15 18.40
C LEU A 14 19.28 -0.89 19.20
N ALA A 15 18.43 -0.41 20.12
CA ALA A 15 17.39 -1.26 20.67
C ALA A 15 16.42 -1.58 19.52
N PRO A 16 16.14 -2.85 19.22
CA PRO A 16 15.08 -3.18 18.28
C PRO A 16 13.78 -2.75 18.95
N VAL A 17 13.22 -1.63 18.50
CA VAL A 17 11.89 -1.19 18.94
C VAL A 17 10.89 -2.15 18.30
N LEU A 18 10.70 -3.28 18.96
CA LEU A 18 9.61 -4.22 18.72
C LEU A 18 8.33 -3.66 19.34
N GLY A 19 7.99 -2.43 18.96
CA GLY A 19 6.75 -1.77 19.37
C GLY A 19 5.78 -1.83 18.22
N HIS A 20 4.74 -2.66 18.33
CA HIS A 20 3.56 -2.60 17.47
C HIS A 20 3.03 -1.15 17.48
N PRO A 21 3.18 -0.37 16.39
CA PRO A 21 2.55 0.92 16.33
C PRO A 21 1.10 0.64 15.93
N GLY A 22 0.22 0.47 16.92
CA GLY A 22 -1.23 0.38 16.71
C GLY A 22 -1.82 1.55 15.90
N ARG A 23 -1.03 2.62 15.70
CA ARG A 23 -1.20 3.58 14.62
C ARG A 23 -0.30 3.22 13.45
N LEU A 24 -0.84 2.49 12.48
CA LEU A 24 -0.32 2.52 11.11
C LEU A 24 -0.18 3.99 10.72
N ARG A 25 1.05 4.46 10.47
CA ARG A 25 1.29 5.79 9.88
C ARG A 25 0.31 5.94 8.69
N PRO A 26 -0.30 7.11 8.45
CA PRO A 26 -1.36 7.26 7.45
C PRO A 26 -1.04 6.64 6.09
N GLY A 27 0.24 6.72 5.66
CA GLY A 27 0.71 6.06 4.43
C GLY A 27 0.76 4.53 4.48
N THR A 28 1.08 3.92 5.63
CA THR A 28 1.08 2.46 5.81
C THR A 28 -0.35 1.92 5.88
N ARG A 29 -1.27 2.64 6.54
CA ARG A 29 -2.69 2.22 6.61
C ARG A 29 -3.32 2.12 5.23
N ARG A 30 -3.07 3.11 4.37
CA ARG A 30 -3.60 3.13 3.01
C ARG A 30 -3.06 1.96 2.17
N LEU A 31 -1.77 1.66 2.29
CA LEU A 31 -1.16 0.51 1.61
C LEU A 31 -1.72 -0.82 2.13
N THR A 32 -1.81 -1.00 3.45
CA THR A 32 -2.35 -2.23 4.06
C THR A 32 -3.80 -2.47 3.63
N LEU A 33 -4.64 -1.43 3.65
CA LEU A 33 -6.03 -1.54 3.17
C LEU A 33 -6.08 -1.88 1.68
N LEU A 34 -5.23 -1.26 0.86
CA LEU A 34 -5.17 -1.56 -0.57
C LEU A 34 -4.79 -3.02 -0.83
N ILE A 35 -3.78 -3.54 -0.13
CA ILE A 35 -3.37 -4.94 -0.21
C ILE A 35 -4.49 -5.87 0.25
N LEU A 36 -5.15 -5.55 1.38
CA LEU A 36 -6.26 -6.35 1.90
C LEU A 36 -7.41 -6.42 0.88
N THR A 37 -7.76 -5.28 0.27
CA THR A 37 -8.78 -5.25 -0.78
C THR A 37 -8.35 -6.05 -2.01
N PHE A 38 -7.08 -6.00 -2.40
CA PHE A 38 -6.55 -6.84 -3.48
C PHE A 38 -6.71 -8.32 -3.20
N VAL A 39 -6.35 -8.77 -1.99
CA VAL A 39 -6.51 -10.16 -1.57
C VAL A 39 -7.99 -10.55 -1.56
N LEU A 40 -8.85 -9.69 -1.05
CA LEU A 40 -10.30 -9.94 -1.03
C LEU A 40 -10.84 -10.11 -2.45
N VAL A 41 -10.53 -9.18 -3.37
CA VAL A 41 -10.96 -9.26 -4.78
C VAL A 41 -10.42 -10.52 -5.43
N PHE A 42 -9.17 -10.89 -5.17
CA PHE A 42 -8.58 -12.12 -5.68
C PHE A 42 -9.32 -13.38 -5.20
N VAL A 43 -9.65 -13.47 -3.92
CA VAL A 43 -10.43 -14.57 -3.37
C VAL A 43 -11.84 -14.61 -3.97
N LEU A 44 -12.50 -13.46 -4.11
CA LEU A 44 -13.79 -13.37 -4.79
C LEU A 44 -13.69 -13.80 -6.26
N SER A 45 -12.61 -13.45 -6.97
CA SER A 45 -12.36 -13.92 -8.33
C SER A 45 -12.17 -15.43 -8.41
N MET A 46 -11.58 -16.06 -7.40
CA MET A 46 -11.46 -17.52 -7.37
C MET A 46 -12.78 -18.23 -7.10
N ALA A 47 -13.70 -17.62 -6.34
CA ALA A 47 -14.96 -18.22 -5.93
C ALA A 47 -16.18 -17.69 -6.70
N HIS A 48 -15.99 -16.91 -7.77
CA HIS A 48 -17.08 -16.18 -8.39
C HIS A 48 -18.14 -17.07 -9.05
N ASP A 49 -17.72 -18.19 -9.60
CA ASP A 49 -18.59 -19.22 -10.18
C ASP A 49 -19.49 -19.83 -9.11
N GLU A 50 -18.92 -20.21 -7.97
CA GLU A 50 -19.68 -20.72 -6.82
C GLU A 50 -20.66 -19.68 -6.26
N ILE A 51 -20.25 -18.41 -6.19
CA ILE A 51 -21.13 -17.32 -5.76
C ILE A 51 -22.34 -17.17 -6.71
N VAL A 52 -22.12 -17.25 -8.02
CA VAL A 52 -23.21 -17.17 -9.00
C VAL A 52 -24.10 -18.40 -8.94
N ALA A 53 -23.53 -19.59 -8.74
CA ALA A 53 -24.30 -20.81 -8.53
C ALA A 53 -25.21 -20.72 -7.30
N GLU A 54 -24.70 -20.21 -6.17
CA GLU A 54 -25.48 -20.00 -4.95
C GLU A 54 -26.58 -18.94 -5.16
N LEU A 55 -26.32 -17.87 -5.92
CA LEU A 55 -27.33 -16.86 -6.27
C LEU A 55 -28.45 -17.44 -7.15
N VAL A 56 -28.13 -18.37 -8.04
CA VAL A 56 -29.14 -19.11 -8.82
C VAL A 56 -29.93 -20.05 -7.91
N ALA A 57 -29.26 -20.79 -7.03
CA ALA A 57 -29.88 -21.72 -6.09
C ALA A 57 -30.83 -21.01 -5.11
N ALA A 58 -30.46 -19.83 -4.63
CA ALA A 58 -31.27 -18.98 -3.78
C ALA A 58 -32.43 -18.27 -4.54
N GLY A 59 -32.54 -18.47 -5.86
CA GLY A 59 -33.62 -17.91 -6.69
C GLY A 59 -33.47 -16.43 -7.04
N TRP A 60 -32.31 -15.82 -6.77
CA TRP A 60 -32.03 -14.42 -7.13
C TRP A 60 -31.77 -14.27 -8.63
N ILE A 61 -31.18 -15.30 -9.24
CA ILE A 61 -30.89 -15.34 -10.67
C ILE A 61 -31.65 -16.51 -11.30
N ALA A 62 -32.38 -16.24 -12.39
CA ALA A 62 -33.02 -17.30 -13.16
C ALA A 62 -31.94 -18.24 -13.74
N PRO A 63 -32.10 -19.58 -13.68
CA PRO A 63 -31.12 -20.52 -14.21
C PRO A 63 -30.74 -20.25 -15.68
N SER A 64 -31.68 -19.78 -16.50
CA SER A 64 -31.45 -19.39 -17.90
C SER A 64 -30.51 -18.19 -18.08
N LYS A 65 -30.24 -17.43 -17.01
CA LYS A 65 -29.35 -16.27 -17.00
C LYS A 65 -28.05 -16.52 -16.21
N ALA A 66 -27.81 -17.73 -15.71
CA ALA A 66 -26.62 -18.05 -14.91
C ALA A 66 -25.33 -17.65 -15.62
N TRP A 67 -25.19 -18.02 -16.90
CA TRP A 67 -24.03 -17.69 -17.73
C TRP A 67 -23.74 -16.18 -17.79
N LEU A 68 -24.80 -15.35 -17.79
CA LEU A 68 -24.70 -13.90 -17.91
C LEU A 68 -24.33 -13.32 -16.56
N GLY A 69 -24.82 -13.93 -15.47
CA GLY A 69 -24.42 -13.65 -14.11
C GLY A 69 -22.93 -13.90 -13.90
N GLU A 70 -22.40 -15.03 -14.35
CA GLU A 70 -20.97 -15.37 -14.28
C GLU A 70 -20.11 -14.33 -15.02
N ILE A 71 -20.46 -14.03 -16.28
CA ILE A 71 -19.74 -13.05 -17.08
C ILE A 71 -19.82 -11.65 -16.45
N ALA A 72 -21.01 -11.22 -16.02
CA ALA A 72 -21.19 -9.90 -15.43
C ALA A 72 -20.41 -9.76 -14.11
N PHE A 73 -20.42 -10.79 -13.26
CA PHE A 73 -19.71 -10.79 -12.00
C PHE A 73 -18.19 -10.83 -12.20
N GLY A 74 -17.70 -11.68 -13.10
CA GLY A 74 -16.29 -11.71 -13.49
C GLY A 74 -15.81 -10.37 -14.05
N LEU A 75 -16.62 -9.74 -14.92
CA LEU A 75 -16.32 -8.41 -15.47
C LEU A 75 -16.28 -7.34 -14.38
N ALA A 76 -17.23 -7.35 -13.45
CA ALA A 76 -17.25 -6.40 -12.34
C ALA A 76 -15.98 -6.52 -11.47
N LEU A 77 -15.59 -7.76 -11.12
CA LEU A 77 -14.35 -8.01 -10.39
C LEU A 77 -13.11 -7.56 -11.17
N PHE A 78 -13.09 -7.80 -12.48
CA PHE A 78 -11.99 -7.37 -13.35
C PHE A 78 -11.83 -5.84 -13.37
N VAL A 79 -12.94 -5.10 -13.48
CA VAL A 79 -12.92 -3.63 -13.42
C VAL A 79 -12.42 -3.14 -12.06
N VAL A 80 -12.89 -3.73 -10.97
CA VAL A 80 -12.42 -3.40 -9.61
C VAL A 80 -10.93 -3.68 -9.46
N TRP A 81 -10.45 -4.83 -9.95
CA TRP A 81 -9.04 -5.19 -9.93
C TRP A 81 -8.17 -4.21 -10.74
N GLY A 82 -8.62 -3.81 -11.92
CA GLY A 82 -7.96 -2.80 -12.75
C GLY A 82 -7.88 -1.45 -12.04
N TRP A 83 -8.97 -1.01 -11.41
CA TRP A 83 -9.00 0.22 -10.61
C TRP A 83 -8.01 0.19 -9.45
N LEU A 84 -7.97 -0.92 -8.69
CA LEU A 84 -7.00 -1.11 -7.60
C LEU A 84 -5.55 -1.08 -8.09
N THR A 85 -5.29 -1.63 -9.28
CA THR A 85 -3.97 -1.60 -9.93
C THR A 85 -3.55 -0.18 -10.23
N LEU A 86 -4.45 0.66 -10.77
CA LEU A 86 -4.16 2.08 -11.00
C LEU A 86 -3.88 2.81 -9.68
N MET A 87 -4.63 2.54 -8.62
CA MET A 87 -4.37 3.13 -7.30
C MET A 87 -3.00 2.72 -6.75
N LEU A 88 -2.59 1.46 -6.93
CA LEU A 88 -1.29 0.97 -6.52
C LEU A 88 -0.15 1.69 -7.27
N VAL A 89 -0.28 1.80 -8.60
CA VAL A 89 0.72 2.51 -9.43
C VAL A 89 0.84 3.97 -9.00
N GLN A 90 -0.27 4.66 -8.75
CA GLN A 90 -0.25 6.05 -8.26
C GLN A 90 0.44 6.17 -6.89
N LEU A 91 0.18 5.23 -5.98
CA LEU A 91 0.80 5.21 -4.67
C LEU A 91 2.31 4.98 -4.75
N VAL A 92 2.75 4.05 -5.59
CA VAL A 92 4.18 3.77 -5.83
C VAL A 92 4.86 4.99 -6.44
N LYS A 93 4.26 5.59 -7.49
CA LYS A 93 4.79 6.80 -8.14
C LYS A 93 4.98 7.94 -7.13
N ALA A 94 3.97 8.21 -6.31
CA ALA A 94 4.05 9.24 -5.28
C ALA A 94 5.13 8.96 -4.22
N ARG A 95 5.41 7.69 -3.89
CA ARG A 95 6.49 7.34 -2.96
C ARG A 95 7.86 7.57 -3.58
N THR A 96 8.06 7.13 -4.82
CA THR A 96 9.32 7.29 -5.56
C THR A 96 9.68 8.78 -5.73
N GLU A 97 8.73 9.63 -6.08
CA GLU A 97 8.94 11.08 -6.24
C GLU A 97 9.38 11.75 -4.93
N ASN A 98 8.81 11.35 -3.79
CA ASN A 98 9.15 11.89 -2.48
C ASN A 98 10.57 11.48 -2.02
N GLU A 99 11.02 10.27 -2.34
CA GLU A 99 12.37 9.81 -2.02
C GLU A 99 13.44 10.54 -2.85
N ILE A 100 13.17 10.77 -4.14
CA ILE A 100 14.08 11.50 -5.04
C ILE A 100 14.14 13.00 -4.69
N GLY A 101 12.99 13.63 -4.42
CA GLY A 101 12.93 15.04 -4.02
C GLY A 101 13.57 15.32 -2.65
N GLY A 102 13.44 14.37 -1.71
CA GLY A 102 14.07 14.46 -0.39
C GLY A 102 15.60 14.33 -0.42
N ALA A 103 16.14 13.51 -1.33
CA ALA A 103 17.59 13.34 -1.48
C ALA A 103 18.29 14.57 -2.11
N SER A 104 17.56 15.39 -2.87
CA SER A 104 18.11 16.58 -3.52
C SER A 104 17.97 17.86 -2.66
N GLY A 105 17.18 17.84 -1.59
CA GLY A 105 16.88 19.02 -0.76
C GLY A 105 17.92 19.38 0.32
N THR A 106 18.98 18.59 0.52
CA THR A 106 20.00 18.84 1.57
C THR A 106 21.29 19.47 1.04
N ARG A 107 21.32 20.00 -0.18
CA ARG A 107 22.53 20.60 -0.79
C ARG A 107 22.26 22.03 -1.28
N GLY A 108 21.93 22.93 -0.36
CA GLY A 108 21.67 24.33 -0.73
C GLY A 108 21.42 25.24 0.46
N ALA A 109 22.39 25.38 1.36
CA ALA A 109 22.46 26.57 2.19
C ALA A 109 23.49 27.52 1.54
N PRO A 110 23.07 28.67 0.97
CA PRO A 110 23.98 29.66 0.45
C PRO A 110 24.70 30.32 1.63
N GLY A 111 26.03 30.14 1.70
CA GLY A 111 26.88 30.99 2.53
C GLY A 111 26.76 32.42 2.02
N LYS A 112 25.97 33.22 2.71
CA LYS A 112 25.76 34.65 2.42
C LYS A 112 26.15 35.52 3.61
N ASP A 113 27.13 35.08 4.41
CA ASP A 113 27.62 35.83 5.55
C ASP A 113 29.15 35.71 5.59
N ALA A 114 29.82 36.55 4.82
CA ALA A 114 31.21 36.94 5.07
C ALA A 114 31.37 38.34 4.50
N GLU A 115 31.25 39.29 5.43
CA GLU A 115 31.53 40.72 5.28
C GLU A 115 32.92 41.00 4.69
#